data_AF-A0A959CZ88-F1
#
_entry.id   AF-A0A959CZ88-F1
#
_cell.length_a   1.000
_cell.length_b   1.000
_cell.length_c   1.000
_cell.angle_alpha   90.00
_cell.angle_beta   90.00
_cell.angle_gamma   90.00
#
_symmetry.space_group_name_H-M   'P 1'
#
loop_
_entity.id
_entity.type
_entity.pdbx_description
1 polymer ?
#
loop_
_entity_poly.entity_id
_entity_poly.type
_entity_poly.pdbx_seq_one_letter_code
_entity_poly.pdbx_strand_id
1 'polypeptide(L)'
;MLDKLGILHASPHLYVMPDDPKLEQFRSTFANMLGMVEERPTNGGKGPLPFGNADEIYKSYDLFHEMYDHPDVRLDSREFARARMFDILIGDWSKHEDNWKWAGFEKEDGILVRPIPRDRDHAFSNLDGFL
;
A
#
# COMPACT_ATOMS: atom_id res chain seq x y z
N MET A 1 -11.78 0.30 -7.09
CA MET A 1 -12.13 1.72 -6.83
C MET A 1 -10.93 2.64 -7.01
N LEU A 2 -9.78 2.32 -6.39
CA LEU A 2 -8.55 3.11 -6.56
C LEU A 2 -7.99 3.11 -7.99
N ASP A 3 -8.14 1.99 -8.69
CA ASP A 3 -7.83 1.82 -10.12
C ASP A 3 -8.45 2.92 -10.99
N LYS A 4 -9.70 3.30 -10.71
CA LYS A 4 -10.42 4.36 -11.44
C LYS A 4 -9.93 5.77 -11.12
N LEU A 5 -9.19 5.93 -10.03
CA LEU A 5 -8.63 7.20 -9.57
C LEU A 5 -7.17 7.36 -9.98
N GLY A 6 -6.58 6.36 -10.65
CA GLY A 6 -5.17 6.36 -11.05
C GLY A 6 -4.21 6.41 -9.87
N ILE A 7 -4.64 5.95 -8.69
CA ILE A 7 -3.80 5.84 -7.49
C ILE A 7 -3.14 4.47 -7.52
N LEU A 8 -1.84 4.37 -7.29
CA LEU A 8 -1.18 3.07 -7.15
C LEU A 8 -1.70 2.32 -5.93
N HIS A 9 -2.06 1.04 -6.07
CA HIS A 9 -2.64 0.25 -4.99
C HIS A 9 -2.39 -1.24 -5.18
N ALA A 10 -2.44 -2.00 -4.08
CA ALA A 10 -2.35 -3.45 -4.15
C ALA A 10 -3.72 -4.00 -4.57
N SER A 11 -3.73 -5.19 -5.17
CA SER A 11 -4.97 -5.87 -5.54
C SER A 11 -5.21 -7.08 -4.62
N PRO A 12 -5.81 -6.87 -3.43
CA PRO A 12 -6.09 -7.96 -2.52
C PRO A 12 -7.18 -8.87 -3.10
N HIS A 13 -6.97 -10.18 -3.00
CA HIS A 13 -7.94 -11.20 -3.40
C HIS A 13 -8.25 -12.10 -2.21
N LEU A 14 -9.53 -12.44 -2.04
CA LEU A 14 -9.99 -13.29 -0.96
C LEU A 14 -9.70 -14.76 -1.28
N TYR A 15 -9.12 -15.48 -0.32
CA TYR A 15 -8.81 -16.90 -0.42
C TYR A 15 -9.15 -17.62 0.89
N VAL A 16 -9.42 -18.92 0.76
CA VAL A 16 -9.44 -19.84 1.91
C VAL A 16 -8.12 -20.59 1.92
N MET A 17 -7.41 -20.55 3.04
CA MET A 17 -6.17 -21.28 3.23
C MET A 17 -6.47 -22.79 3.20
N PRO A 18 -5.87 -23.56 2.28
CA PRO A 18 -6.08 -25.00 2.24
C PRO A 18 -5.56 -25.67 3.50
N ASP A 19 -6.18 -26.78 3.87
CA ASP A 19 -5.67 -27.66 4.91
C ASP A 19 -4.45 -28.46 4.39
N ASP A 20 -3.30 -27.79 4.30
CA ASP A 20 -2.07 -28.34 3.70
C ASP A 20 -1.03 -28.71 4.78
N PRO A 21 -0.47 -29.95 4.76
CA PRO A 21 0.63 -30.35 5.64
C PRO A 21 1.85 -29.43 5.64
N LYS A 22 2.10 -28.67 4.55
CA LYS A 22 3.19 -27.68 4.46
C LYS A 22 3.07 -26.54 5.48
N LEU A 23 1.90 -26.35 6.08
CA LEU A 23 1.72 -25.39 7.17
C LEU A 23 2.34 -25.86 8.48
N GLU A 24 2.70 -27.14 8.61
CA GLU A 24 3.37 -27.71 9.79
C GLU A 24 2.69 -27.29 11.11
N GLN A 25 3.43 -26.71 12.05
CA GLN A 25 2.91 -26.23 13.33
C GLN A 25 1.83 -25.14 13.22
N PHE A 26 1.75 -24.46 12.07
CA PHE A 26 0.77 -23.41 11.80
C PHE A 26 -0.55 -23.98 11.24
N ARG A 27 -0.57 -25.25 10.83
CA ARG A 27 -1.76 -25.90 10.23
C ARG A 27 -2.98 -25.83 11.13
N SER A 28 -2.82 -26.09 12.43
CA SER A 28 -3.92 -26.05 13.42
C SER A 28 -4.54 -24.66 13.57
N THR A 29 -3.76 -23.61 13.29
CA THR A 29 -4.23 -22.22 13.36
C THR A 29 -4.87 -21.79 12.05
N PHE A 30 -4.22 -22.06 10.90
CA PHE A 30 -4.57 -21.42 9.64
C PHE A 30 -5.36 -22.27 8.65
N ALA A 31 -5.46 -23.59 8.85
CA ALA A 31 -6.23 -24.44 7.94
C ALA A 31 -7.70 -23.99 7.86
N ASN A 32 -8.22 -23.88 6.64
CA ASN A 32 -9.57 -23.40 6.33
C ASN A 32 -9.88 -21.95 6.78
N MET A 33 -8.87 -21.17 7.17
CA MET A 33 -9.08 -19.75 7.47
C MET A 33 -9.32 -18.95 6.18
N LEU A 34 -10.26 -18.02 6.26
CA LEU A 34 -10.47 -17.00 5.25
C LEU A 34 -9.44 -15.87 5.44
N GLY A 35 -8.78 -15.46 4.37
CA GLY A 35 -7.82 -14.37 4.38
C GLY A 35 -7.70 -13.68 3.03
N MET A 36 -6.91 -12.61 2.98
CA MET A 36 -6.60 -11.92 1.73
C MET A 36 -5.14 -12.17 1.36
N VAL A 37 -4.90 -12.35 0.06
CA VAL A 37 -3.56 -12.36 -0.53
C VAL A 37 -3.41 -11.09 -1.35
N GLU A 38 -2.35 -10.33 -1.06
CA GLU A 38 -2.06 -9.07 -1.73
C GLU A 38 -0.58 -8.93 -2.08
N GLU A 39 -0.33 -8.09 -3.08
CA GLU A 39 1.02 -7.70 -3.48
C GLU A 39 1.64 -6.81 -2.42
N ARG A 40 2.87 -7.13 -2.01
CA ARG A 40 3.62 -6.31 -1.07
C ARG A 40 4.60 -5.39 -1.84
N PRO A 41 4.41 -4.06 -1.82
CA PRO A 41 5.34 -3.11 -2.44
C PRO A 41 6.69 -3.13 -1.69
N THR A 42 7.71 -3.73 -2.29
CA THR A 42 9.10 -3.77 -1.77
C THR A 42 10.12 -3.81 -2.90
N ASN A 43 11.30 -3.25 -2.66
CA ASN A 43 12.46 -3.39 -3.54
C ASN A 43 12.89 -4.86 -3.67
N GLY A 44 13.31 -5.27 -4.88
CA GLY A 44 13.96 -6.57 -5.11
C GLY A 44 13.03 -7.81 -5.08
N GLY A 45 11.72 -7.63 -5.21
CA GLY A 45 10.78 -8.75 -5.30
C GLY A 45 11.01 -9.64 -6.53
N LYS A 46 10.88 -10.96 -6.39
CA LYS A 46 10.79 -11.90 -7.52
C LYS A 46 9.37 -11.86 -8.09
N GLY A 47 9.04 -10.84 -8.88
CA GLY A 47 7.70 -10.64 -9.43
C GLY A 47 7.69 -9.58 -10.55
N PRO A 48 6.52 -9.30 -11.16
CA PRO A 48 6.38 -8.16 -12.06
C PRO A 48 6.86 -6.88 -11.37
N LEU A 49 7.33 -5.92 -12.18
CA LEU A 49 7.96 -4.68 -11.72
C LEU A 49 7.18 -4.01 -10.57
N PRO A 50 7.86 -3.33 -9.64
CA PRO A 50 7.22 -2.70 -8.49
C PRO A 50 6.10 -1.77 -8.96
N PHE A 51 4.93 -1.81 -8.30
CA PHE A 51 3.79 -0.88 -8.42
C PHE A 51 3.96 0.26 -9.44
N GLY A 52 3.43 0.08 -10.66
CA GLY A 52 3.50 1.07 -11.72
C GLY A 52 4.84 1.13 -12.48
N ASN A 53 5.69 0.10 -12.34
CA ASN A 53 7.08 0.03 -12.79
C ASN A 53 8.01 1.03 -12.09
N ALA A 54 7.88 1.14 -10.77
CA ALA A 54 8.74 1.99 -9.96
C ALA A 54 10.18 1.47 -9.97
N ASP A 55 11.14 2.39 -9.99
CA ASP A 55 12.57 2.12 -9.87
C ASP A 55 12.92 1.81 -8.41
N GLU A 56 12.23 2.49 -7.48
CA GLU A 56 12.41 2.32 -6.04
C GLU A 56 11.08 2.39 -5.27
N ILE A 57 10.99 1.68 -4.15
CA ILE A 57 9.90 1.73 -3.18
C ILE A 57 10.42 2.20 -1.83
N TYR A 58 10.01 3.40 -1.42
CA TYR A 58 10.37 3.97 -0.12
C TYR A 58 9.36 3.62 0.97
N LYS A 59 9.85 3.52 2.20
CA LYS A 59 9.03 3.79 3.39
C LYS A 59 8.92 5.30 3.58
N SER A 60 7.92 5.75 4.32
CA SER A 60 7.71 7.19 4.55
C SER A 60 8.91 7.88 5.19
N TYR A 61 9.56 7.26 6.17
CA TYR A 61 10.77 7.81 6.78
C TYR A 61 11.91 7.96 5.77
N ASP A 62 12.14 6.94 4.95
CA ASP A 62 13.19 6.97 3.92
C ASP A 62 12.91 8.07 2.89
N LEU A 63 11.66 8.19 2.43
CA LEU A 63 11.25 9.27 1.52
C LEU A 63 11.47 10.65 2.13
N PHE A 64 11.16 10.86 3.41
CA PHE A 64 11.33 12.16 4.04
C PHE A 64 12.79 12.57 4.13
N HIS A 65 13.71 11.63 4.37
CA HIS A 65 15.15 11.89 4.30
C HIS A 65 15.58 12.20 2.87
N GLU A 66 15.15 11.38 1.91
CA GLU A 66 15.48 11.56 0.50
C GLU A 66 15.05 12.95 0.00
N MET A 67 13.82 13.37 0.31
CA MET A 67 13.31 14.71 -0.03
C MET A 67 14.02 15.86 0.71
N TYR A 68 14.61 15.59 1.88
CA TYR A 68 15.33 16.60 2.65
C TYR A 68 16.74 16.82 2.09
N ASP A 69 17.43 15.73 1.75
CA ASP A 69 18.79 15.75 1.23
C ASP A 69 18.84 16.12 -0.26
N HIS A 70 17.81 15.74 -1.03
CA HIS A 70 17.75 15.89 -2.48
C HIS A 70 16.55 16.75 -2.94
N PRO A 71 16.79 18.02 -3.31
CA PRO A 71 15.71 18.96 -3.66
C PRO A 71 15.03 18.68 -5.00
N ASP A 72 15.58 17.79 -5.81
CA ASP A 72 15.06 17.29 -7.08
C ASP A 72 14.10 16.09 -6.90
N VAL A 73 13.93 15.60 -5.67
CA VAL A 73 12.95 14.56 -5.35
C VAL A 73 11.59 15.22 -5.09
N ARG A 74 10.61 14.88 -5.91
CA ARG A 74 9.29 15.54 -5.93
C ARG A 74 8.17 14.54 -5.75
N LEU A 75 7.38 14.73 -4.70
CA LEU A 75 6.12 14.02 -4.51
C LEU A 75 5.05 14.52 -5.49
N ASP A 76 4.33 13.60 -6.14
CA ASP A 76 3.06 13.89 -6.80
C ASP A 76 2.00 14.25 -5.77
N SER A 77 2.03 15.52 -5.35
CA SER A 77 1.13 16.09 -4.35
C SER A 77 -0.33 15.99 -4.76
N ARG A 78 -0.63 15.98 -6.06
CA ARG A 78 -2.01 15.90 -6.57
C ARG A 78 -2.56 14.49 -6.42
N GLU A 79 -1.78 13.48 -6.75
CA GLU A 79 -2.15 12.08 -6.51
C GLU A 79 -2.25 11.78 -5.02
N PHE A 80 -1.33 12.31 -4.20
CA PHE A 80 -1.40 12.17 -2.75
C PHE A 80 -2.67 12.81 -2.18
N ALA A 81 -3.00 14.04 -2.56
CA ALA A 81 -4.25 14.68 -2.15
C ALA A 81 -5.48 13.84 -2.56
N ARG A 82 -5.49 13.27 -3.77
CA ARG A 82 -6.56 12.38 -4.23
C ARG A 82 -6.69 11.14 -3.36
N ALA A 83 -5.57 10.51 -2.99
CA ALA A 83 -5.55 9.35 -2.10
C ALA A 83 -6.10 9.71 -0.70
N ARG A 84 -5.69 10.84 -0.13
CA ARG A 84 -6.21 11.32 1.16
C ARG A 84 -7.70 11.64 1.12
N MET A 85 -8.18 12.27 0.05
CA MET A 85 -9.61 12.51 -0.15
C MET A 85 -10.40 11.21 -0.26
N PHE A 86 -9.83 10.18 -0.89
CA PHE A 86 -10.45 8.85 -0.96
C PHE A 86 -10.53 8.18 0.42
N ASP A 87 -9.46 8.26 1.22
CA ASP A 87 -9.46 7.73 2.59
C ASP A 87 -10.57 8.38 3.43
N ILE A 88 -10.74 9.70 3.34
CA ILE A 88 -11.84 10.44 4.00
C ILE A 88 -13.21 9.94 3.51
N LEU A 89 -13.38 9.76 2.20
CA LEU A 89 -14.65 9.32 1.60
C LEU A 89 -15.09 7.95 2.12
N ILE A 90 -14.15 7.04 2.34
CA ILE A 90 -14.44 5.68 2.82
C ILE A 90 -14.38 5.56 4.34
N GLY A 91 -14.16 6.67 5.06
CA GLY A 91 -14.06 6.68 6.52
C GLY A 91 -12.83 5.97 7.08
N ASP A 92 -11.71 5.98 6.36
CA ASP A 92 -10.43 5.38 6.76
C ASP A 92 -9.57 6.41 7.50
N TRP A 93 -9.81 6.54 8.80
CA TRP A 93 -9.31 7.65 9.62
C TRP A 93 -7.94 7.40 10.27
N SER A 94 -7.51 6.16 10.43
CA SER A 94 -6.32 5.76 11.22
C SER A 94 -5.01 5.79 10.42
N LYS A 95 -4.92 6.65 9.40
CA LYS A 95 -3.76 6.67 8.49
C LYS A 95 -2.52 7.28 9.16
N HIS A 96 -1.50 6.45 9.33
CA HIS A 96 -0.16 6.84 9.77
C HIS A 96 0.90 6.45 8.72
N GLU A 97 2.15 6.81 8.97
CA GLU A 97 3.25 6.75 8.01
C GLU A 97 3.54 5.34 7.47
N ASP A 98 3.28 4.27 8.23
CA ASP A 98 3.48 2.89 7.78
C ASP A 98 2.36 2.38 6.85
N ASN A 99 1.20 3.04 6.85
CA ASN A 99 0.14 2.74 5.89
C ASN A 99 0.45 3.32 4.51
N TRP A 100 1.63 3.92 4.31
CA TRP A 100 2.08 4.40 3.00
C TRP A 100 3.35 3.69 2.57
N LYS A 101 3.41 3.37 1.28
CA LYS A 101 4.66 3.20 0.53
C LYS A 101 4.68 4.22 -0.59
N TRP A 102 5.85 4.41 -1.16
CA TRP A 102 6.06 5.45 -2.16
C TRP A 102 6.87 4.89 -3.30
N ALA A 103 6.33 4.98 -4.51
CA ALA A 103 7.01 4.55 -5.73
C ALA A 103 7.82 5.72 -6.30
N GLY A 104 9.13 5.58 -6.32
CA GLY A 104 10.07 6.46 -7.00
C GLY A 104 10.21 6.10 -8.47
N PHE A 105 10.21 7.12 -9.32
CA PHE A 105 10.43 7.02 -10.75
C PHE A 105 11.52 7.99 -11.16
N GLU A 106 12.64 7.49 -11.66
CA GLU A 106 13.69 8.33 -12.21
C GLU A 106 13.16 9.09 -13.44
N LYS A 107 13.50 10.37 -13.51
CA LYS A 107 13.22 11.31 -14.60
C LYS A 107 14.49 12.06 -14.97
N GLU A 108 14.47 12.75 -16.10
CA GLU A 108 15.61 13.56 -16.54
C GLU A 108 15.94 14.70 -15.56
N ASP A 109 14.94 15.18 -14.80
CA ASP A 109 15.00 16.34 -13.92
C ASP A 109 14.95 16.01 -12.42
N GLY A 110 15.06 14.73 -12.06
CA GLY A 110 15.05 14.24 -10.67
C GLY A 110 14.23 12.98 -10.49
N ILE A 111 13.65 12.80 -9.30
CA ILE A 111 12.82 11.63 -8.98
C ILE A 111 11.38 12.08 -8.74
N LEU A 112 10.44 11.51 -9.50
CA LEU A 112 9.01 11.66 -9.24
C LEU A 112 8.56 10.55 -8.30
N VAL A 113 7.94 10.91 -7.18
CA VAL A 113 7.45 9.97 -6.19
C VAL A 113 5.92 9.94 -6.18
N ARG A 114 5.33 8.74 -6.24
CA ARG A 114 3.87 8.54 -6.22
C ARG A 114 3.43 7.73 -5.00
N PRO A 115 2.27 8.03 -4.40
CA PRO A 115 1.81 7.34 -3.19
C PRO A 115 1.24 5.94 -3.48
N ILE A 116 1.48 5.01 -2.57
CA ILE A 116 0.87 3.68 -2.51
C ILE A 116 0.22 3.51 -1.14
N PRO A 117 -1.05 3.90 -0.97
CA PRO A 117 -1.78 3.68 0.28
C PRO A 117 -2.04 2.19 0.52
N ARG A 118 -1.74 1.75 1.73
CA ARG A 118 -1.91 0.39 2.25
C ARG A 118 -2.87 0.38 3.44
N ASP A 119 -3.16 -0.83 3.90
CA ASP A 119 -3.72 -1.10 5.22
C ASP A 119 -5.00 -0.31 5.52
N ARG A 120 -6.11 -0.80 4.97
CA ARG A 120 -7.44 -0.17 5.02
C ARG A 120 -8.39 -0.90 5.93
N ASP A 121 -7.87 -1.44 7.03
CA ASP A 121 -8.62 -2.17 8.05
C ASP A 121 -9.73 -1.32 8.71
N HIS A 122 -9.57 0.01 8.74
CA HIS A 122 -10.59 0.94 9.23
C HIS A 122 -11.59 1.42 8.17
N ALA A 123 -11.41 1.11 6.88
CA ALA A 123 -12.34 1.56 5.85
C ALA A 123 -13.75 0.99 6.06
N PHE A 124 -14.77 1.83 5.86
CA PHE A 124 -16.19 1.52 6.09
C PHE A 124 -16.52 1.05 7.52
N SER A 125 -15.65 1.35 8.49
CA SER A 125 -15.93 1.05 9.88
C SER A 125 -17.11 1.88 10.38
N ASN A 126 -18.12 1.21 10.94
CA ASN A 126 -19.17 1.84 11.71
C ASN A 126 -18.81 1.72 13.20
N LEU A 127 -18.43 2.84 13.81
CA LEU A 127 -18.05 2.91 15.23
C LEU A 127 -19.21 3.35 16.14
N ASP A 128 -20.40 3.58 15.58
CA ASP A 128 -21.56 4.06 16.34
C ASP A 128 -22.20 2.96 17.20
N GLY A 129 -21.77 1.70 17.05
CA GLY A 129 -22.21 0.58 17.88
C GLY A 129 -23.73 0.34 17.85
N PHE A 130 -24.20 -0.58 18.70
CA PHE A 130 -25.60 -0.68 19.07
C PHE A 130 -25.82 0.07 20.39
N LEU A 131 -26.68 1.08 20.35
CA LEU A 131 -27.70 1.26 21.38
C LEU A 131 -28.97 0.53 20.92
#